data_AF-A0A2T3MNW0-F1
#
_entry.id   AF-A0A2T3MNW0-F1
#
_cell.length_a   1.000
_cell.length_b   1.000
_cell.length_c   1.000
_cell.angle_alpha   90.00
_cell.angle_beta   90.00
_cell.angle_gamma   90.00
#
_symmetry.space_group_name_H-M   'P 1'
#
loop_
_entity.id
_entity.type
_entity.pdbx_description
1 polymer ?
#
loop_
_entity_poly.entity_id
_entity_poly.type
_entity_poly.pdbx_seq_one_letter_code
_entity_poly.pdbx_strand_id
1 'polypeptide(L)'
;MMKKIIYTSGVFDLLHASHIRALKAAKAQGGKDAILVVGVATDEDTLAYKRCPVIPYDQRIKMLESLDFVDKVITAPLFTSEQFYSFFNIDLHVQGEDDAGDIDYYKGGKDINIMKFIGRDPIESTTSCISRLDDIIGKDFVVEPLNGGISNMTWKISSQKFNRKYVLKYLQASTVESFSLRHDCIILGGTFALYEYIEGLVGHVTSKEMVDYFTHKITMIEKSEIDNICHDINMVAPSLMNLLTNEDKEKLIDFGFLEHVFLSDVKWAWCHNDLVRENIINTGSGIKFIDWEYADLAPIDMDVASCVVNDVIDFNDLPDELFNKKLISIFVVFQCMAWRAWYDKNKDKSNEQILNMYNKKIDEYLEVYAHV
;
A
#
# COMPACT_ATOMS: atom_id res chain seq x y z
N MET A 1 22.57 -1.14 30.97
CA MET A 1 23.70 -1.01 30.00
C MET A 1 23.35 0.09 29.02
N MET A 2 24.33 0.83 28.49
CA MET A 2 24.08 1.74 27.38
C MET A 2 23.59 0.95 26.16
N LYS A 3 22.61 1.50 25.44
CA LYS A 3 22.09 0.89 24.21
C LYS A 3 23.16 0.99 23.13
N LYS A 4 23.44 -0.11 22.43
CA LYS A 4 24.38 -0.11 21.30
C LYS A 4 23.71 0.47 20.06
N ILE A 5 24.40 1.36 19.37
CA ILE A 5 23.99 1.94 18.09
C ILE A 5 24.62 1.12 16.98
N ILE A 6 23.77 0.39 16.26
CA ILE A 6 24.14 -0.45 15.14
C ILE A 6 23.84 0.28 13.85
N TYR A 7 24.84 0.39 12.99
CA TYR A 7 24.69 0.95 11.66
C TYR A 7 24.71 -0.16 10.61
N THR A 8 23.88 -0.03 9.59
CA THR A 8 23.97 -0.82 8.37
C THR A 8 23.63 0.06 7.19
N SER A 9 24.10 -0.27 5.99
CA SER A 9 23.83 0.56 4.82
C SER A 9 23.56 -0.23 3.56
N GLY A 10 22.88 0.43 2.63
CA GLY A 10 22.54 -0.17 1.37
C GLY A 10 21.73 0.75 0.49
N VAL A 11 21.35 0.22 -0.67
CA VAL A 11 20.43 0.93 -1.57
C VAL A 11 19.00 0.64 -1.17
N PHE A 12 18.68 -0.59 -0.76
CA PHE A 12 17.31 -0.97 -0.39
C PHE A 12 16.28 -0.73 -1.50
N ASP A 13 16.72 -0.85 -2.76
CA ASP A 13 15.83 -0.78 -3.92
C ASP A 13 14.95 -2.02 -3.98
N LEU A 14 13.66 -1.83 -4.28
CA LEU A 14 12.62 -2.84 -4.16
C LEU A 14 12.77 -3.60 -2.83
N LEU A 15 12.64 -2.89 -1.70
CA LEU A 15 12.80 -3.40 -0.33
C LEU A 15 12.07 -4.74 -0.08
N HIS A 16 12.77 -5.86 -0.30
CA HIS A 16 12.25 -7.22 -0.21
C HIS A 16 12.56 -7.92 1.12
N ALA A 17 12.02 -9.14 1.30
CA ALA A 17 12.12 -9.89 2.54
C ALA A 17 13.58 -10.15 2.98
N SER A 18 14.51 -10.37 2.06
CA SER A 18 15.93 -10.53 2.40
C SER A 18 16.55 -9.26 3.02
N HIS A 19 16.13 -8.05 2.60
CA HIS A 19 16.56 -6.82 3.25
C HIS A 19 16.04 -6.77 4.69
N ILE A 20 14.75 -7.06 4.90
CA ILE A 20 14.12 -7.08 6.23
C ILE A 20 14.86 -8.04 7.16
N ARG A 21 15.19 -9.25 6.68
CA ARG A 21 15.98 -10.22 7.46
C ARG A 21 17.39 -9.72 7.77
N ALA A 22 18.08 -9.11 6.81
CA ALA A 22 19.41 -8.54 7.02
C ALA A 22 19.39 -7.39 8.05
N LEU A 23 18.41 -6.48 7.99
CA LEU A 23 18.26 -5.39 8.95
C LEU A 23 17.97 -5.92 10.36
N LYS A 24 17.09 -6.91 10.50
CA LYS A 24 16.83 -7.58 11.80
C LYS A 24 18.07 -8.28 12.33
N ALA A 25 18.81 -8.99 11.47
CA ALA A 25 20.06 -9.66 11.84
C ALA A 25 21.16 -8.67 12.24
N ALA A 26 21.22 -7.50 11.59
CA ALA A 26 22.11 -6.40 11.96
C ALA A 26 21.77 -5.87 13.36
N LYS A 27 20.51 -5.48 13.60
CA LYS A 27 20.05 -5.01 14.92
C LYS A 27 20.36 -6.02 16.03
N ALA A 28 20.15 -7.31 15.77
CA ALA A 28 20.43 -8.38 16.73
C ALA A 28 21.89 -8.43 17.19
N GLN A 29 22.86 -7.92 16.41
CA GLN A 29 24.26 -7.84 16.83
C GLN A 29 24.50 -6.88 18.01
N GLY A 30 23.60 -5.92 18.22
CA GLY A 30 23.63 -5.01 19.35
C GLY A 30 22.92 -5.52 20.61
N GLY A 31 22.21 -6.65 20.52
CA GLY A 31 21.38 -7.19 21.58
C GLY A 31 19.94 -6.64 21.59
N LYS A 32 19.18 -6.98 22.63
CA LYS A 32 17.73 -6.73 22.73
C LYS A 32 17.34 -5.25 22.64
N ASP A 33 18.15 -4.36 23.21
CA ASP A 33 17.86 -2.93 23.32
C ASP A 33 18.65 -2.07 22.32
N ALA A 34 19.18 -2.69 21.25
CA ALA A 34 19.97 -2.00 20.24
C ALA A 34 19.14 -0.94 19.50
N ILE A 35 19.81 0.13 19.08
CA ILE A 35 19.29 1.16 18.19
C ILE A 35 19.82 0.84 16.79
N LEU A 36 18.94 0.67 15.81
CA LEU A 36 19.30 0.44 14.42
C LEU A 36 19.23 1.75 13.62
N VAL A 37 20.39 2.19 13.14
CA VAL A 37 20.55 3.28 12.18
C VAL A 37 20.77 2.68 10.80
N VAL A 38 19.92 3.02 9.83
CA VAL A 38 20.02 2.52 8.45
C VAL A 38 20.45 3.65 7.52
N GLY A 39 21.59 3.47 6.86
CA GLY A 39 22.10 4.38 5.84
C GLY A 39 21.61 4.01 4.45
N VAL A 40 20.99 4.96 3.76
CA VAL A 40 20.45 4.77 2.41
C VAL A 40 21.30 5.53 1.41
N ALA A 41 21.85 4.84 0.42
CA ALA A 41 22.61 5.50 -0.64
C ALA A 41 21.68 6.29 -1.57
N THR A 42 22.14 7.46 -2.03
CA THR A 42 21.42 8.30 -2.99
C THR A 42 21.35 7.63 -4.37
N ASP A 43 20.47 8.16 -5.23
CA ASP A 43 20.37 7.66 -6.60
C ASP A 43 21.67 7.96 -7.39
N GLU A 44 22.26 9.15 -7.15
CA GLU A 44 23.53 9.58 -7.75
C GLU A 44 24.71 8.72 -7.30
N ASP A 45 24.84 8.45 -6.00
CA ASP A 45 25.92 7.61 -5.48
C ASP A 45 25.78 6.17 -5.98
N THR A 46 24.55 5.68 -6.06
CA THR A 46 24.27 4.33 -6.56
C THR A 46 24.68 4.19 -8.03
N LEU A 47 24.41 5.19 -8.85
CA LEU A 47 24.80 5.24 -10.27
C LEU A 47 26.31 5.14 -10.50
N ALA A 48 27.13 5.53 -9.52
CA ALA A 48 28.58 5.47 -9.65
C ALA A 48 29.14 4.04 -9.70
N TYR A 49 28.41 3.05 -9.15
CA TYR A 49 28.90 1.67 -9.04
C TYR A 49 27.90 0.60 -9.47
N LYS A 50 26.63 0.94 -9.71
CA LYS A 50 25.61 0.03 -10.26
C LYS A 50 24.48 0.80 -10.94
N ARG A 51 23.47 0.07 -11.44
CA ARG A 51 22.29 0.68 -12.09
C ARG A 51 21.55 1.64 -11.15
N CYS A 52 20.85 2.61 -11.75
CA CYS A 52 19.90 3.46 -11.03
C CYS A 52 18.86 2.60 -10.29
N PRO A 53 18.51 2.92 -9.04
CA PRO A 53 17.38 2.30 -8.34
C PRO A 53 16.06 2.43 -9.12
N VAL A 54 15.18 1.44 -8.99
CA VAL A 54 13.80 1.52 -9.50
C VAL A 54 12.97 2.49 -8.65
N ILE A 55 13.15 2.41 -7.33
CA ILE A 55 12.46 3.29 -6.38
C ILE A 55 13.38 4.48 -6.04
N PRO A 56 12.94 5.73 -6.27
CA PRO A 56 13.67 6.94 -5.92
C PRO A 56 14.12 7.00 -4.45
N TYR A 57 15.25 7.66 -4.22
CA TYR A 57 15.88 7.82 -2.90
C TYR A 57 14.90 8.22 -1.79
N ASP A 58 14.13 9.28 -1.97
CA ASP A 58 13.22 9.80 -0.94
C ASP A 58 12.14 8.79 -0.52
N GLN A 59 11.72 7.93 -1.43
CA GLN A 59 10.73 6.90 -1.14
C GLN A 59 11.36 5.69 -0.45
N ARG A 60 12.59 5.31 -0.81
CA ARG A 60 13.34 4.26 -0.11
C ARG A 60 13.58 4.64 1.36
N ILE A 61 13.82 5.93 1.65
CA ILE A 61 13.87 6.46 3.03
C ILE A 61 12.54 6.18 3.75
N LYS A 62 11.41 6.64 3.20
CA LYS A 62 10.07 6.45 3.80
C LYS A 62 9.72 4.99 4.03
N MET A 63 10.10 4.10 3.10
CA MET A 63 9.91 2.65 3.25
C MET A 63 10.62 2.12 4.49
N LEU A 64 11.87 2.52 4.72
CA LEU A 64 12.64 2.08 5.88
C LEU A 64 12.15 2.72 7.18
N GLU A 65 11.72 3.98 7.14
CA GLU A 65 11.13 4.68 8.30
C GLU A 65 9.81 4.04 8.75
N SER A 66 9.09 3.38 7.84
CA SER A 66 7.85 2.66 8.17
C SER A 66 8.06 1.34 8.92
N LEU A 67 9.30 0.86 9.01
CA LEU A 67 9.63 -0.38 9.72
C LEU A 67 9.77 -0.10 11.22
N ASP A 68 8.91 -0.70 12.02
CA ASP A 68 8.84 -0.55 13.48
C ASP A 68 10.17 -0.84 14.22
N PHE A 69 11.00 -1.71 13.67
CA PHE A 69 12.30 -2.06 14.25
C PHE A 69 13.47 -1.20 13.73
N VAL A 70 13.24 -0.23 12.85
CA VAL A 70 14.26 0.74 12.40
C VAL A 70 14.12 2.01 13.22
N ASP A 71 15.18 2.40 13.93
CA ASP A 71 15.12 3.53 14.88
C ASP A 71 15.47 4.87 14.21
N LYS A 72 16.31 4.85 13.17
CA LYS A 72 16.71 6.05 12.43
C LYS A 72 17.14 5.69 11.01
N VAL A 73 16.70 6.49 10.04
CA VAL A 73 17.18 6.41 8.66
C VAL A 73 18.01 7.66 8.34
N ILE A 74 19.15 7.48 7.67
CA ILE A 74 20.06 8.56 7.26
C ILE A 74 20.54 8.34 5.83
N THR A 75 21.07 9.38 5.19
CA THR A 75 21.83 9.21 3.95
C THR A 75 23.14 8.49 4.24
N ALA A 76 23.43 7.41 3.52
CA ALA A 76 24.73 6.75 3.59
C ALA A 76 25.76 7.55 2.79
N PRO A 77 26.96 7.80 3.33
CA PRO A 77 28.06 8.30 2.51
C PRO A 77 28.57 7.19 1.58
N LEU A 78 29.05 7.57 0.40
CA LEU A 78 29.72 6.63 -0.51
C LEU A 78 30.93 5.93 0.16
N PHE A 79 31.70 6.68 0.95
CA PHE A 79 32.81 6.14 1.75
C PHE A 79 32.59 6.44 3.23
N THR A 80 32.69 5.41 4.06
CA THR A 80 32.61 5.59 5.50
C THR A 80 33.93 6.11 6.08
N SER A 81 33.86 6.96 7.10
CA SER A 81 35.01 7.54 7.80
C SER A 81 34.85 7.46 9.31
N GLU A 82 35.95 7.56 10.05
CA GLU A 82 35.92 7.64 11.52
C GLU A 82 35.05 8.81 12.01
N GLN A 83 35.11 9.96 11.33
CA GLN A 83 34.29 11.13 11.69
C GLN A 83 32.80 10.85 11.52
N PHE A 84 32.41 10.10 10.48
CA PHE A 84 31.02 9.68 10.29
C PHE A 84 30.54 8.80 11.45
N TYR A 85 31.33 7.79 11.81
CA TYR A 85 30.97 6.88 12.91
C TYR A 85 30.91 7.62 14.26
N SER A 86 31.86 8.51 14.52
CA SER A 86 31.88 9.34 15.73
C SER A 86 30.69 10.29 15.79
N PHE A 87 30.34 10.96 14.68
CA PHE A 87 29.21 11.91 14.63
C PHE A 87 27.87 11.24 14.97
N PHE A 88 27.65 10.02 14.48
CA PHE A 88 26.42 9.26 14.75
C PHE A 88 26.52 8.35 15.98
N ASN A 89 27.65 8.37 16.71
CA ASN A 89 27.94 7.48 17.84
C ASN A 89 27.75 5.99 17.51
N ILE A 90 28.19 5.56 16.33
CA ILE A 90 28.02 4.18 15.86
C ILE A 90 28.99 3.26 16.61
N ASP A 91 28.45 2.24 17.29
CA ASP A 91 29.22 1.24 18.02
C ASP A 91 29.65 0.06 17.13
N LEU A 92 28.83 -0.29 16.14
CA LEU A 92 29.07 -1.42 15.24
C LEU A 92 28.46 -1.12 13.86
N HIS A 93 29.22 -1.36 12.80
CA HIS A 93 28.70 -1.35 11.43
C HIS A 93 28.54 -2.79 10.95
N VAL A 94 27.31 -3.21 10.69
CA VAL A 94 26.98 -4.54 10.20
C VAL A 94 26.63 -4.51 8.71
N GLN A 95 27.27 -5.36 7.91
CA GLN A 95 27.03 -5.46 6.47
C GLN A 95 26.88 -6.92 6.04
N GLY A 96 26.13 -7.17 4.96
CA GLY A 96 26.14 -8.48 4.30
C GLY A 96 27.52 -8.82 3.73
N GLU A 97 27.86 -10.12 3.72
CA GLU A 97 28.99 -10.64 2.94
C GLU A 97 28.67 -10.54 1.44
N ASP A 98 28.96 -9.40 0.83
CA ASP A 98 28.97 -9.24 -0.62
C ASP A 98 30.40 -8.93 -1.07
N ASP A 99 30.78 -9.56 -2.18
CA ASP A 99 32.10 -9.49 -2.79
C ASP A 99 32.46 -8.01 -3.02
N ALA A 100 33.35 -7.51 -2.18
CA ALA A 100 33.90 -6.17 -2.32
C ALA A 100 34.67 -6.19 -3.62
N GLY A 101 34.11 -5.59 -4.68
CA GLY A 101 34.87 -5.26 -5.87
C GLY A 101 36.13 -4.46 -5.50
N ASP A 102 36.89 -3.99 -6.49
CA ASP A 102 38.22 -3.40 -6.24
C ASP A 102 38.27 -2.19 -5.28
N ILE A 103 37.10 -1.60 -4.93
CA ILE A 103 36.97 -0.43 -4.06
C ILE A 103 36.45 -0.84 -2.67
N ASP A 104 37.21 -0.51 -1.62
CA ASP A 104 36.83 -0.75 -0.23
C ASP A 104 36.03 0.42 0.38
N TYR A 105 34.71 0.44 0.13
CA TYR A 105 33.78 1.44 0.67
C TYR A 105 33.68 1.44 2.22
N TYR A 106 34.10 0.34 2.85
CA TYR A 106 34.02 0.12 4.30
C TYR A 106 35.34 0.35 5.03
N LYS A 107 36.36 0.87 4.33
CA LYS A 107 37.69 1.08 4.88
C LYS A 107 37.69 1.80 6.23
N GLY A 108 36.93 2.90 6.37
CA GLY A 108 36.87 3.64 7.62
C GLY A 108 36.39 2.81 8.81
N GLY A 109 35.45 1.88 8.59
CA GLY A 109 34.95 1.01 9.65
C GLY A 109 35.91 -0.15 9.97
N LYS A 110 36.60 -0.66 8.96
CA LYS A 110 37.64 -1.69 9.10
C LYS A 110 38.84 -1.16 9.88
N ASP A 111 39.27 0.06 9.56
CA ASP A 111 40.44 0.71 10.19
C ASP A 111 40.26 0.88 11.70
N ILE A 112 39.03 1.11 12.17
CA ILE A 112 38.70 1.26 13.60
C ILE A 112 38.06 -0.01 14.21
N ASN A 113 38.05 -1.11 13.47
CA ASN A 113 37.61 -2.44 13.92
C ASN A 113 36.16 -2.50 14.46
N ILE A 114 35.23 -1.79 13.81
CA ILE A 114 33.79 -1.82 14.15
C ILE A 114 32.94 -2.57 13.11
N MET A 115 33.55 -3.09 12.05
CA MET A 115 32.83 -3.83 11.01
C MET A 115 32.49 -5.25 11.48
N LYS A 116 31.26 -5.69 11.17
CA LYS A 116 30.83 -7.07 11.31
C LYS A 116 30.10 -7.50 10.04
N PHE A 117 30.49 -8.64 9.50
CA PHE A 117 29.82 -9.22 8.34
C PHE A 117 28.82 -10.29 8.78
N ILE A 118 27.68 -10.33 8.10
CA ILE A 118 26.64 -11.34 8.28
C ILE A 118 26.38 -12.05 6.95
N GLY A 119 26.08 -13.35 7.00
CA GLY A 119 25.76 -14.12 5.82
C GLY A 119 24.53 -13.57 5.09
N ARG A 120 24.50 -13.76 3.78
CA ARG A 120 23.38 -13.34 2.93
C ARG A 120 22.32 -14.43 2.85
N ASP A 121 21.07 -14.02 2.90
CA ASP A 121 19.95 -14.91 2.60
C ASP A 121 19.75 -14.99 1.07
N PRO A 122 19.81 -16.20 0.46
CA PRO A 122 19.80 -16.36 -1.00
C PRO A 122 18.39 -16.32 -1.62
N ILE A 123 17.32 -16.24 -0.83
CA ILE A 123 15.96 -16.51 -1.33
C ILE A 123 15.49 -15.43 -2.31
N GLU A 124 15.73 -14.14 -2.01
CA GLU A 124 15.29 -13.02 -2.87
C GLU A 124 16.35 -11.92 -2.98
N SER A 125 16.39 -11.28 -4.14
CA SER A 125 17.27 -10.14 -4.43
C SER A 125 16.56 -9.10 -5.31
N THR A 126 17.02 -7.85 -5.26
CA THR A 126 16.57 -6.81 -6.20
C THR A 126 16.72 -7.29 -7.65
N THR A 127 17.83 -7.97 -7.98
CA THR A 127 18.07 -8.56 -9.32
C THR A 127 16.96 -9.52 -9.74
N SER A 128 16.54 -10.41 -8.84
CA SER A 128 15.42 -11.33 -9.12
C SER A 128 14.09 -10.59 -9.30
N CYS A 129 13.82 -9.56 -8.48
CA CYS A 129 12.60 -8.76 -8.61
C CYS A 129 12.54 -8.03 -9.97
N ILE A 130 13.64 -7.42 -10.40
CA ILE A 130 13.69 -6.75 -11.71
C ILE A 130 13.57 -7.75 -12.85
N SER A 131 14.26 -8.89 -12.78
CA SER A 131 14.15 -9.92 -13.83
C SER A 131 12.70 -10.34 -14.01
N ARG A 132 11.95 -10.44 -12.91
CA ARG A 132 10.52 -10.76 -12.94
C ARG A 132 9.70 -9.61 -13.53
N LEU A 133 10.02 -8.35 -13.25
CA LEU A 133 9.42 -7.19 -13.91
C LEU A 133 9.72 -7.16 -15.41
N ASP A 134 10.97 -7.46 -15.80
CA ASP A 134 11.39 -7.56 -17.20
C ASP A 134 10.57 -8.62 -17.94
N ASP A 135 10.32 -9.78 -17.32
CA ASP A 135 9.54 -10.88 -17.89
C ASP A 135 8.05 -10.52 -18.04
N ILE A 136 7.48 -9.77 -17.08
CA ILE A 136 6.06 -9.43 -17.05
C ILE A 136 5.74 -8.23 -17.96
N ILE A 137 6.56 -7.18 -17.87
CA ILE A 137 6.28 -5.84 -18.41
C ILE A 137 7.15 -5.53 -19.62
N GLY A 138 8.40 -6.01 -19.62
CA GLY A 138 9.42 -5.70 -20.61
C GLY A 138 10.53 -4.82 -20.05
N LYS A 139 11.76 -5.01 -20.55
CA LYS A 139 12.99 -4.33 -20.09
C LYS A 139 12.99 -2.80 -20.20
N ASP A 140 12.06 -2.25 -20.98
CA ASP A 140 11.89 -0.81 -21.20
C ASP A 140 10.87 -0.19 -20.24
N PHE A 141 10.55 -0.87 -19.13
CA PHE A 141 9.62 -0.35 -18.16
C PHE A 141 10.11 0.97 -17.56
N VAL A 142 9.18 1.90 -17.38
CA VAL A 142 9.34 3.17 -16.69
C VAL A 142 8.54 3.09 -15.41
N VAL A 143 9.11 3.63 -14.33
CA VAL A 143 8.45 3.72 -13.03
C VAL A 143 8.14 5.18 -12.74
N GLU A 144 6.87 5.46 -12.49
CA GLU A 144 6.38 6.80 -12.18
C GLU A 144 5.67 6.73 -10.82
N PRO A 145 6.02 7.61 -9.86
CA PRO A 145 5.27 7.68 -8.62
C PRO A 145 3.82 8.07 -8.93
N LEU A 146 2.87 7.35 -8.35
CA LEU A 146 1.48 7.77 -8.35
C LEU A 146 1.32 8.79 -7.21
N ASN A 147 1.12 10.05 -7.59
CA ASN A 147 0.90 11.14 -6.65
C ASN A 147 -0.61 11.37 -6.53
N GLY A 148 -1.13 11.45 -5.30
CA GLY A 148 -2.55 11.75 -5.04
C GLY A 148 -3.17 10.92 -3.92
N GLY A 149 -2.63 9.72 -3.66
CA GLY A 149 -3.11 8.77 -2.66
C GLY A 149 -2.88 9.17 -1.20
N ILE A 150 -3.38 8.31 -0.30
CA ILE A 150 -3.23 8.44 1.15
C ILE A 150 -1.83 7.94 1.55
N SER A 151 -1.29 6.96 0.84
CA SER A 151 0.10 6.51 0.92
C SER A 151 0.91 7.11 -0.24
N ASN A 152 2.17 7.50 0.01
CA ASN A 152 3.07 7.96 -1.05
C ASN A 152 3.97 6.81 -1.57
N MET A 153 3.47 5.56 -1.52
CA MET A 153 4.27 4.34 -1.68
C MET A 153 3.69 3.39 -2.74
N THR A 154 3.17 4.00 -3.81
CA THR A 154 2.58 3.32 -4.95
C THR A 154 3.17 3.89 -6.23
N TRP A 155 3.47 3.00 -7.19
CA TRP A 155 4.09 3.37 -8.45
C TRP A 155 3.35 2.75 -9.62
N LYS A 156 3.24 3.52 -10.70
CA LYS A 156 2.86 2.99 -12.00
C LYS A 156 4.11 2.49 -12.69
N ILE A 157 4.08 1.25 -13.15
CA ILE A 157 5.11 0.65 -13.97
C ILE A 157 4.54 0.40 -15.36
N SER A 158 5.16 0.97 -16.39
CA SER A 158 4.66 0.87 -17.76
C SER A 158 5.77 0.63 -18.75
N SER A 159 5.58 -0.25 -19.72
CA SER A 159 6.47 -0.33 -20.88
C SER A 159 6.05 0.66 -21.97
N GLN A 160 7.01 1.24 -22.68
CA GLN A 160 6.73 2.10 -23.84
C GLN A 160 6.39 1.27 -25.09
N LYS A 161 6.85 0.01 -25.14
CA LYS A 161 6.66 -0.90 -26.28
C LYS A 161 5.47 -1.83 -26.10
N PHE A 162 5.32 -2.39 -24.92
CA PHE A 162 4.25 -3.29 -24.58
C PHE A 162 3.18 -2.43 -23.91
N ASN A 163 2.00 -2.31 -24.51
CA ASN A 163 0.86 -1.54 -23.98
C ASN A 163 0.27 -2.19 -22.71
N ARG A 164 1.14 -2.52 -21.76
CA ARG A 164 0.89 -3.16 -20.48
C ARG A 164 1.43 -2.25 -19.41
N LYS A 165 0.63 -2.11 -18.38
CA LYS A 165 0.92 -1.23 -17.26
C LYS A 165 0.57 -1.98 -16.01
N TYR A 166 1.25 -1.66 -14.93
CA TYR A 166 1.09 -2.29 -13.64
C TYR A 166 1.13 -1.26 -12.52
N VAL A 167 0.41 -1.53 -11.43
CA VAL A 167 0.57 -0.83 -10.17
C VAL A 167 1.50 -1.66 -9.31
N LEU A 168 2.64 -1.09 -8.95
CA LEU A 168 3.53 -1.65 -7.95
C LEU A 168 3.21 -0.99 -6.61
N LYS A 169 2.77 -1.79 -5.65
CA LYS A 169 2.41 -1.34 -4.30
C LYS A 169 3.34 -1.96 -3.28
N TYR A 170 3.89 -1.14 -2.40
CA TYR A 170 4.63 -1.65 -1.24
C TYR A 170 3.67 -2.22 -0.19
N LEU A 171 3.96 -3.43 0.28
CA LEU A 171 3.21 -4.15 1.30
C LEU A 171 3.94 -4.02 2.63
N GLN A 172 3.26 -3.47 3.62
CA GLN A 172 3.75 -3.49 4.99
C GLN A 172 3.73 -4.94 5.53
N ALA A 173 4.59 -5.24 6.51
CA ALA A 173 4.80 -6.61 6.98
C ALA A 173 3.52 -7.34 7.44
N SER A 174 2.53 -6.62 8.00
CA SER A 174 1.23 -7.16 8.39
C SER A 174 0.33 -7.56 7.22
N THR A 175 0.62 -7.05 6.01
CA THR A 175 -0.19 -7.26 4.79
C THR A 175 0.38 -8.34 3.86
N VAL A 176 1.61 -8.82 4.08
CA VAL A 176 2.25 -9.78 3.18
C VAL A 176 1.52 -11.13 3.17
N GLU A 177 1.12 -11.62 4.34
CA GLU A 177 0.44 -12.92 4.49
C GLU A 177 -0.95 -12.90 3.82
N SER A 178 -1.71 -11.81 3.97
CA SER A 178 -3.03 -11.67 3.33
C SER A 178 -2.92 -11.58 1.81
N PHE A 179 -1.86 -10.96 1.28
CA PHE A 179 -1.63 -10.81 -0.15
C PHE A 179 -1.09 -12.08 -0.83
N SER A 180 -0.36 -12.92 -0.10
CA SER A 180 0.19 -14.18 -0.62
C SER A 180 -0.90 -15.20 -1.03
N LEU A 181 -2.13 -15.02 -0.53
CA LEU A 181 -3.29 -15.86 -0.84
C LEU A 181 -4.08 -15.38 -2.07
N ARG A 182 -3.69 -14.26 -2.68
CA ARG A 182 -4.43 -13.65 -3.78
C ARG A 182 -3.89 -14.09 -5.14
N HIS A 183 -4.80 -14.48 -6.03
CA HIS A 183 -4.48 -14.96 -7.37
C HIS A 183 -4.51 -13.83 -8.43
N ASP A 184 -4.95 -12.63 -8.05
CA ASP A 184 -5.15 -11.47 -8.91
C ASP A 184 -3.97 -10.48 -8.91
N CYS A 185 -2.93 -10.75 -8.13
CA CYS A 185 -1.72 -9.94 -8.08
C CYS A 185 -0.46 -10.81 -8.05
N ILE A 186 0.65 -10.24 -8.47
CA ILE A 186 1.95 -10.91 -8.47
C ILE A 186 2.77 -10.36 -7.31
N ILE A 187 3.16 -11.23 -6.38
CA ILE A 187 4.05 -10.85 -5.28
C ILE A 187 5.50 -10.81 -5.77
N LEU A 188 6.14 -9.67 -5.55
CA LEU A 188 7.55 -9.40 -5.87
C LEU A 188 8.33 -9.19 -4.57
N GLY A 189 9.37 -9.99 -4.36
CA GLY A 189 10.27 -9.82 -3.21
C GLY A 189 9.58 -9.98 -1.85
N GLY A 190 8.43 -10.65 -1.79
CA GLY A 190 7.62 -10.82 -0.59
C GLY A 190 7.07 -9.54 0.02
N THR A 191 7.28 -8.37 -0.58
CA THR A 191 6.94 -7.06 0.01
C THR A 191 6.34 -6.09 -0.98
N PHE A 192 6.18 -6.50 -2.24
CA PHE A 192 5.46 -5.73 -3.23
C PHE A 192 4.37 -6.57 -3.86
N ALA A 193 3.22 -5.94 -4.09
CA ALA A 193 2.20 -6.48 -4.96
C ALA A 193 2.24 -5.74 -6.30
N LEU A 194 2.32 -6.50 -7.38
CA LEU A 194 2.19 -6.01 -8.73
C LEU A 194 0.79 -6.37 -9.24
N TYR A 195 -0.01 -5.37 -9.52
CA TYR A 195 -1.34 -5.50 -10.11
C TYR A 195 -1.29 -5.07 -11.55
N GLU A 196 -2.07 -5.69 -12.41
CA GLU A 196 -2.29 -5.14 -13.74
C GLU A 196 -2.93 -3.75 -13.58
N TYR A 197 -2.22 -2.72 -14.07
CA TYR A 197 -2.76 -1.38 -14.16
C TYR A 197 -3.57 -1.37 -15.43
N ILE A 198 -4.86 -1.37 -15.21
CA ILE A 198 -5.83 -1.23 -16.27
C ILE A 198 -5.82 0.25 -16.67
N GLU A 199 -4.90 0.60 -17.58
CA GLU A 199 -4.97 1.90 -18.22
C GLU A 199 -6.08 1.86 -19.27
N GLY A 200 -7.09 2.71 -19.12
CA GLY A 200 -8.09 2.93 -20.16
C GLY A 200 -9.35 2.05 -20.12
N LEU A 201 -9.63 1.32 -19.04
CA LEU A 201 -11.02 1.21 -18.58
C LEU A 201 -11.14 2.20 -17.43
N VAL A 202 -10.90 3.49 -17.65
CA VAL A 202 -12.01 4.44 -17.81
C VAL A 202 -11.59 5.61 -18.74
N GLY A 203 -11.75 5.48 -20.05
CA GLY A 203 -12.12 6.65 -20.86
C GLY A 203 -13.63 6.71 -20.87
N HIS A 204 -14.28 7.89 -20.77
CA HIS A 204 -15.74 8.04 -20.76
C HIS A 204 -16.52 6.82 -20.26
N VAL A 205 -16.42 6.47 -18.98
CA VAL A 205 -17.27 5.39 -18.46
C VAL A 205 -18.50 6.03 -17.87
N THR A 206 -19.61 5.63 -18.45
CA THR A 206 -20.95 5.91 -17.95
C THR A 206 -21.20 5.05 -16.71
N SER A 207 -22.10 5.52 -15.83
CA SER A 207 -22.59 4.71 -14.72
C SER A 207 -22.96 3.28 -15.17
N LYS A 208 -23.64 3.16 -16.32
CA LYS A 208 -23.96 1.88 -16.96
C LYS A 208 -22.75 0.97 -17.20
N GLU A 209 -21.66 1.48 -17.77
CA GLU A 209 -20.47 0.67 -18.05
C GLU A 209 -19.78 0.20 -16.76
N MET A 210 -19.79 1.02 -15.70
CA MET A 210 -19.33 0.57 -14.37
C MET A 210 -20.25 -0.50 -13.77
N VAL A 211 -21.57 -0.33 -13.91
CA VAL A 211 -22.55 -1.33 -13.48
C VAL A 211 -22.38 -2.65 -14.23
N ASP A 212 -22.13 -2.60 -15.54
CA ASP A 212 -21.86 -3.78 -16.38
C ASP A 212 -20.56 -4.49 -15.92
N TYR A 213 -19.52 -3.73 -15.57
CA TYR A 213 -18.28 -4.26 -15.00
C TYR A 213 -18.52 -5.01 -13.67
N PHE A 214 -19.22 -4.39 -12.72
CA PHE A 214 -19.50 -5.03 -11.43
C PHE A 214 -20.46 -6.20 -11.56
N THR A 215 -21.43 -6.13 -12.47
CA THR A 215 -22.31 -7.24 -12.82
C THR A 215 -21.48 -8.43 -13.30
N HIS A 216 -20.55 -8.23 -14.22
CA HIS A 216 -19.67 -9.29 -14.69
C HIS A 216 -18.82 -9.86 -13.54
N LYS A 217 -18.20 -9.00 -12.72
CA LYS A 217 -17.41 -9.40 -11.54
C LYS A 217 -18.23 -10.27 -10.57
N ILE A 218 -19.45 -9.86 -10.24
CA ILE A 218 -20.41 -10.61 -9.39
C ILE A 218 -20.73 -12.00 -9.95
N THR A 219 -20.85 -12.14 -11.28
CA THR A 219 -21.15 -13.44 -11.91
C THR A 219 -19.96 -14.38 -11.97
N MET A 220 -18.73 -13.84 -11.95
CA MET A 220 -17.49 -14.62 -11.98
C MET A 220 -17.02 -15.05 -10.59
N ILE A 221 -17.54 -14.43 -9.52
CA ILE A 221 -17.30 -14.88 -8.16
C ILE A 221 -18.01 -16.20 -7.96
N GLU A 222 -17.25 -17.30 -7.92
CA GLU A 222 -17.71 -18.58 -7.40
C GLU A 222 -18.20 -18.37 -5.97
N LYS A 223 -19.30 -19.04 -5.55
CA LYS A 223 -19.75 -18.99 -4.16
C LYS A 223 -18.57 -19.35 -3.25
N SER A 224 -17.99 -18.35 -2.61
CA SER A 224 -16.97 -18.58 -1.61
C SER A 224 -17.67 -19.13 -0.38
N GLU A 225 -17.46 -20.40 -0.07
CA GLU A 225 -17.71 -20.93 1.28
C GLU A 225 -16.72 -20.26 2.22
N ILE A 226 -17.04 -19.05 2.68
CA ILE A 226 -16.25 -18.43 3.75
C ILE A 226 -16.78 -18.96 5.07
N ASP A 227 -16.36 -20.18 5.38
CA ASP A 227 -16.54 -20.76 6.70
C ASP A 227 -15.65 -20.01 7.71
N ASN A 228 -16.30 -19.38 8.70
CA ASN A 228 -15.71 -18.70 9.86
C ASN A 228 -15.24 -17.24 9.67
N ILE A 229 -16.02 -16.36 9.03
CA ILE A 229 -15.78 -14.91 9.27
C ILE A 229 -16.28 -14.54 10.67
N CYS A 230 -15.42 -13.91 11.45
CA CYS A 230 -15.77 -13.39 12.77
C CYS A 230 -16.77 -12.23 12.63
N HIS A 231 -17.88 -12.27 13.38
CA HIS A 231 -18.87 -11.20 13.47
C HIS A 231 -18.35 -10.02 14.32
N ASP A 232 -17.22 -9.45 13.93
CA ASP A 232 -16.62 -8.28 14.56
C ASP A 232 -16.61 -7.13 13.55
N ILE A 233 -17.13 -5.97 13.97
CA ILE A 233 -17.18 -4.76 13.15
C ILE A 233 -15.79 -4.33 12.68
N ASN A 234 -14.75 -4.56 13.47
CA ASN A 234 -13.37 -4.20 13.11
C ASN A 234 -12.76 -5.13 12.05
N MET A 235 -13.41 -6.24 11.72
CA MET A 235 -12.96 -7.17 10.68
C MET A 235 -13.49 -6.81 9.29
N VAL A 236 -14.53 -5.98 9.21
CA VAL A 236 -15.10 -5.52 7.93
C VAL A 236 -14.37 -4.26 7.48
N ALA A 237 -13.55 -4.36 6.42
CA ALA A 237 -12.69 -3.26 5.94
C ALA A 237 -11.89 -2.59 7.08
N PRO A 238 -10.95 -3.32 7.73
CA PRO A 238 -10.25 -2.84 8.92
C PRO A 238 -9.58 -1.48 8.74
N SER A 239 -9.05 -1.24 7.53
CA SER A 239 -8.41 0.02 7.14
C SER A 239 -9.34 1.22 7.33
N LEU A 240 -10.61 1.11 6.92
CA LEU A 240 -11.61 2.17 7.07
C LEU A 240 -12.16 2.25 8.50
N MET A 241 -12.35 1.10 9.16
CA MET A 241 -12.82 1.04 10.55
C MET A 241 -11.90 1.73 11.54
N ASN A 242 -10.60 1.80 11.23
CA ASN A 242 -9.61 2.54 12.03
C ASN A 242 -9.74 4.06 11.92
N LEU A 243 -10.44 4.57 10.90
CA LEU A 243 -10.68 5.99 10.73
C LEU A 243 -11.80 6.50 11.62
N LEU A 244 -12.81 5.66 11.84
CA LEU A 244 -14.04 5.97 12.58
C LEU A 244 -13.80 6.30 14.05
N THR A 245 -14.62 7.21 14.57
CA THR A 245 -14.72 7.47 16.01
C THR A 245 -15.54 6.38 16.71
N ASN A 246 -15.51 6.34 18.05
CA ASN A 246 -16.37 5.43 18.80
C ASN A 246 -17.87 5.72 18.56
N GLU A 247 -18.24 6.99 18.45
CA GLU A 247 -19.61 7.41 18.14
C GLU A 247 -20.05 6.92 16.75
N ASP A 248 -19.14 6.98 15.77
CA ASP A 248 -19.42 6.44 14.43
C ASP A 248 -19.65 4.92 14.46
N LYS A 249 -18.86 4.19 15.25
CA LYS A 249 -19.02 2.74 15.41
C LYS A 249 -20.32 2.37 16.11
N GLU A 250 -20.72 3.13 17.14
CA GLU A 250 -22.02 2.95 17.81
C GLU A 250 -23.19 3.14 16.83
N LYS A 251 -23.14 4.16 15.97
CA LYS A 251 -24.16 4.36 14.93
C LYS A 251 -24.26 3.19 13.96
N LEU A 252 -23.14 2.62 13.53
CA LEU A 252 -23.15 1.43 12.66
C LEU A 252 -23.79 0.22 13.35
N ILE A 253 -23.56 0.05 14.65
CA ILE A 253 -24.23 -0.99 15.45
C ILE A 253 -25.74 -0.74 15.47
N ASP A 254 -26.18 0.50 15.74
CA ASP A 254 -27.59 0.88 15.78
C ASP A 254 -28.32 0.65 14.45
N PHE A 255 -27.62 0.79 13.32
CA PHE A 255 -28.16 0.51 11.98
C PHE A 255 -28.14 -0.98 11.59
N GLY A 256 -27.67 -1.86 12.47
CA GLY A 256 -27.57 -3.29 12.19
C GLY A 256 -26.50 -3.61 11.14
N PHE A 257 -25.41 -2.84 11.06
CA PHE A 257 -24.36 -3.01 10.03
C PHE A 257 -23.90 -4.46 9.90
N LEU A 258 -23.59 -5.13 11.02
CA LEU A 258 -23.17 -6.53 11.02
C LEU A 258 -24.27 -7.49 10.54
N GLU A 259 -25.54 -7.20 10.82
CA GLU A 259 -26.67 -8.01 10.35
C GLU A 259 -26.75 -7.95 8.82
N HIS A 260 -26.62 -6.76 8.24
CA HIS A 260 -26.62 -6.61 6.78
C HIS A 260 -25.41 -7.25 6.12
N VAL A 261 -24.22 -7.17 6.73
CA VAL A 261 -22.99 -7.76 6.17
C VAL A 261 -22.98 -9.29 6.29
N PHE A 262 -23.43 -9.86 7.41
CA PHE A 262 -23.22 -11.28 7.73
C PHE A 262 -24.47 -12.16 7.71
N LEU A 263 -25.69 -11.60 7.79
CA LEU A 263 -26.93 -12.38 7.65
C LEU A 263 -27.51 -12.33 6.23
N SER A 264 -26.92 -11.54 5.32
CA SER A 264 -27.29 -11.55 3.90
C SER A 264 -26.34 -12.44 3.07
N ASP A 265 -26.80 -12.97 1.92
CA ASP A 265 -26.01 -13.85 1.01
C ASP A 265 -24.96 -13.00 0.25
N VAL A 266 -24.02 -12.43 1.00
CA VAL A 266 -23.04 -11.45 0.50
C VAL A 266 -21.91 -12.15 -0.22
N LYS A 267 -21.57 -11.62 -1.40
CA LYS A 267 -20.40 -12.06 -2.17
C LYS A 267 -19.18 -11.30 -1.71
N TRP A 268 -18.33 -11.99 -0.97
CA TRP A 268 -17.04 -11.47 -0.55
C TRP A 268 -16.03 -11.55 -1.69
N ALA A 269 -15.28 -10.48 -1.87
CA ALA A 269 -14.25 -10.35 -2.87
C ALA A 269 -13.13 -9.46 -2.35
N TRP A 270 -12.03 -9.40 -3.09
CA TRP A 270 -11.07 -8.33 -2.88
C TRP A 270 -11.67 -7.03 -3.42
N CYS A 271 -11.89 -6.11 -2.49
CA CYS A 271 -12.40 -4.77 -2.75
C CYS A 271 -11.32 -3.77 -2.40
N HIS A 272 -11.27 -2.68 -3.12
CA HIS A 272 -10.21 -1.68 -3.05
C HIS A 272 -10.38 -0.74 -1.86
N ASN A 273 -11.61 -0.57 -1.37
CA ASN A 273 -11.95 0.19 -0.14
C ASN A 273 -11.43 1.65 -0.08
N ASP A 274 -10.80 2.17 -1.14
CA ASP A 274 -10.20 3.50 -1.19
C ASP A 274 -10.44 4.23 -2.49
N LEU A 275 -11.54 3.91 -3.18
CA LEU A 275 -12.01 4.77 -4.26
C LEU A 275 -12.56 6.05 -3.62
N VAL A 276 -11.65 6.94 -3.21
CA VAL A 276 -11.91 8.29 -2.72
C VAL A 276 -11.84 9.28 -3.85
N ARG A 277 -12.32 10.49 -3.59
CA ARG A 277 -12.33 11.58 -4.55
C ARG A 277 -10.93 11.89 -5.07
N GLU A 278 -9.89 11.82 -4.24
CA GLU A 278 -8.51 12.02 -4.65
C GLU A 278 -8.06 11.00 -5.70
N ASN A 279 -8.61 9.80 -5.60
CA ASN A 279 -8.29 8.69 -6.48
C ASN A 279 -9.15 8.70 -7.76
N ILE A 280 -9.94 9.77 -7.96
CA ILE A 280 -10.90 9.94 -9.06
C ILE A 280 -10.73 11.31 -9.72
N ILE A 281 -10.21 11.32 -10.94
CA ILE A 281 -10.05 12.54 -11.74
C ILE A 281 -11.22 12.65 -12.72
N ASN A 282 -12.05 13.68 -12.54
CA ASN A 282 -13.00 14.12 -13.55
C ASN A 282 -12.26 14.90 -14.65
N THR A 283 -12.23 14.34 -15.86
CA THR A 283 -11.67 14.97 -17.06
C THR A 283 -12.79 15.47 -17.98
N GLY A 284 -12.47 16.37 -18.91
CA GLY A 284 -13.41 16.76 -19.97
C GLY A 284 -13.89 15.58 -20.85
N SER A 285 -13.23 14.42 -20.74
CA SER A 285 -13.53 13.19 -21.47
C SER A 285 -13.92 12.01 -20.56
N GLY A 286 -14.49 12.27 -19.38
CA GLY A 286 -14.93 11.24 -18.42
C GLY A 286 -14.06 11.11 -17.17
N ILE A 287 -14.21 10.01 -16.44
CA ILE A 287 -13.58 9.77 -15.13
C ILE A 287 -12.27 8.98 -15.32
N LYS A 288 -11.24 9.22 -14.49
CA LYS A 288 -10.03 8.39 -14.41
C LYS A 288 -9.76 8.00 -12.97
N PHE A 289 -9.65 6.70 -12.69
CA PHE A 289 -9.14 6.21 -11.41
C PHE A 289 -7.62 6.25 -11.42
N ILE A 290 -7.03 6.78 -10.35
CA ILE A 290 -5.57 6.96 -10.27
C ILE A 290 -4.90 6.13 -9.18
N ASP A 291 -5.67 5.49 -8.29
CA ASP A 291 -5.09 4.75 -7.18
C ASP A 291 -5.98 3.62 -6.64
N TRP A 292 -5.34 2.60 -6.06
CA TRP A 292 -5.94 1.33 -5.62
C TRP A 292 -5.21 0.79 -4.37
N GLU A 293 -5.04 1.64 -3.35
CA GLU A 293 -4.14 1.45 -2.21
C GLU A 293 -4.70 0.61 -1.06
N TYR A 294 -6.00 0.28 -0.97
CA TYR A 294 -6.55 -0.41 0.22
C TYR A 294 -7.36 -1.67 -0.11
N ALA A 295 -6.79 -2.54 -0.96
CA ALA A 295 -7.41 -3.83 -1.22
C ALA A 295 -7.49 -4.71 0.06
N ASP A 296 -8.69 -4.85 0.63
CA ASP A 296 -9.01 -5.77 1.73
C ASP A 296 -10.15 -6.70 1.30
N LEU A 297 -10.26 -7.85 1.97
CA LEU A 297 -11.38 -8.76 1.79
C LEU A 297 -12.64 -8.10 2.35
N ALA A 298 -13.59 -7.78 1.48
CA ALA A 298 -14.85 -7.14 1.83
C ALA A 298 -15.96 -7.60 0.85
N PRO A 299 -17.23 -7.35 1.19
CA PRO A 299 -18.33 -7.48 0.23
C PRO A 299 -18.07 -6.69 -1.05
N ILE A 300 -18.33 -7.27 -2.23
CA ILE A 300 -18.18 -6.58 -3.52
C ILE A 300 -19.00 -5.28 -3.59
N ASP A 301 -20.13 -5.23 -2.89
CA ASP A 301 -20.97 -4.06 -2.66
C ASP A 301 -20.19 -2.88 -2.08
N MET A 302 -19.05 -3.11 -1.42
CA MET A 302 -18.16 -2.06 -0.91
C MET A 302 -17.54 -1.25 -2.06
N ASP A 303 -17.00 -1.88 -3.11
CA ASP A 303 -16.44 -1.16 -4.26
C ASP A 303 -17.54 -0.38 -5.03
N VAL A 304 -18.73 -0.98 -5.12
CA VAL A 304 -19.91 -0.33 -5.72
C VAL A 304 -20.31 0.90 -4.91
N ALA A 305 -20.41 0.77 -3.59
CA ALA A 305 -20.68 1.89 -2.70
C ALA A 305 -19.64 3.00 -2.84
N SER A 306 -18.35 2.67 -2.97
CA SER A 306 -17.32 3.68 -3.20
C SER A 306 -17.53 4.44 -4.52
N CYS A 307 -17.94 3.74 -5.58
CA CYS A 307 -18.29 4.39 -6.85
C CYS A 307 -19.50 5.32 -6.72
N VAL A 308 -20.50 4.94 -5.92
CA VAL A 308 -21.69 5.76 -5.62
C VAL A 308 -21.34 6.98 -4.75
N VAL A 309 -20.47 6.82 -3.75
CA VAL A 309 -19.96 7.92 -2.91
C VAL A 309 -19.34 9.02 -3.75
N ASN A 310 -18.70 8.67 -4.87
CA ASN A 310 -17.98 9.61 -5.72
C ASN A 310 -18.66 9.92 -7.05
N ASP A 311 -19.97 9.66 -7.15
CA ASP A 311 -20.80 9.98 -8.32
C ASP A 311 -20.32 9.33 -9.63
N VAL A 312 -19.63 8.18 -9.53
CA VAL A 312 -19.22 7.37 -10.69
C VAL A 312 -20.37 6.48 -11.14
N ILE A 313 -21.09 5.88 -10.19
CA ILE A 313 -22.30 5.09 -10.44
C ILE A 313 -23.49 5.88 -9.91
N ASP A 314 -24.50 6.06 -10.76
CA ASP A 314 -25.84 6.45 -10.31
C ASP A 314 -26.46 5.24 -9.62
N PHE A 315 -26.82 5.40 -8.36
CA PHE A 315 -27.40 4.34 -7.54
C PHE A 315 -28.68 3.74 -8.17
N ASN A 316 -29.40 4.51 -8.97
CA ASN A 316 -30.60 4.04 -9.65
C ASN A 316 -30.30 3.10 -10.83
N ASP A 317 -29.09 3.13 -11.37
CA ASP A 317 -28.67 2.26 -12.48
C ASP A 317 -28.35 0.83 -11.99
N LEU A 318 -28.26 0.60 -10.68
CA LEU A 318 -28.00 -0.72 -10.10
C LEU A 318 -29.21 -1.65 -10.26
N PRO A 319 -29.07 -2.83 -10.90
CA PRO A 319 -30.13 -3.82 -11.00
C PRO A 319 -30.48 -4.45 -9.64
N ASP A 320 -31.75 -4.38 -9.24
CA ASP A 320 -32.25 -4.86 -7.94
C ASP A 320 -32.06 -6.37 -7.77
N GLU A 321 -32.08 -7.13 -8.87
CA GLU A 321 -31.90 -8.58 -8.85
C GLU A 321 -30.45 -9.03 -8.63
N LEU A 322 -29.47 -8.13 -8.78
CA LEU A 322 -28.04 -8.43 -8.65
C LEU A 322 -27.40 -7.74 -7.45
N PHE A 323 -27.86 -6.55 -7.09
CA PHE A 323 -27.23 -5.72 -6.07
C PHE A 323 -28.15 -5.50 -4.87
N ASN A 324 -27.62 -5.72 -3.68
CA ASN A 324 -28.36 -5.43 -2.45
C ASN A 324 -28.31 -3.92 -2.16
N LYS A 325 -29.25 -3.17 -2.73
CA LYS A 325 -29.32 -1.71 -2.56
C LYS A 325 -29.37 -1.25 -1.10
N LYS A 326 -29.98 -2.05 -0.21
CA LYS A 326 -30.01 -1.74 1.23
C LYS A 326 -28.61 -1.83 1.84
N LEU A 327 -27.86 -2.90 1.53
CA LEU A 327 -26.47 -3.08 1.95
C LEU A 327 -25.55 -2.01 1.36
N ILE A 328 -25.69 -1.71 0.07
CA ILE A 328 -24.91 -0.65 -0.60
C ILE A 328 -25.18 0.71 0.06
N SER A 329 -26.43 1.03 0.40
CA SER A 329 -26.77 2.30 1.07
C SER A 329 -26.06 2.43 2.42
N ILE A 330 -26.01 1.34 3.19
CA ILE A 330 -25.26 1.30 4.45
C ILE A 330 -23.76 1.47 4.21
N PHE A 331 -23.19 0.85 3.19
CA PHE A 331 -21.77 1.04 2.85
C PHE A 331 -21.47 2.45 2.38
N VAL A 332 -22.37 3.12 1.66
CA VAL A 332 -22.23 4.53 1.30
C VAL A 332 -22.14 5.39 2.57
N VAL A 333 -23.05 5.19 3.53
CA VAL A 333 -23.03 5.89 4.82
C VAL A 333 -21.73 5.63 5.58
N PHE A 334 -21.35 4.35 5.73
CA PHE A 334 -20.11 3.92 6.39
C PHE A 334 -18.87 4.61 5.80
N GLN A 335 -18.72 4.56 4.47
CA GLN A 335 -17.58 5.17 3.81
C GLN A 335 -17.59 6.69 3.95
N CYS A 336 -18.74 7.35 3.82
CA CYS A 336 -18.81 8.80 4.03
C CYS A 336 -18.41 9.19 5.46
N MET A 337 -18.79 8.41 6.48
CA MET A 337 -18.35 8.63 7.86
C MET A 337 -16.84 8.46 8.02
N ALA A 338 -16.27 7.42 7.41
CA ALA A 338 -14.82 7.16 7.43
C ALA A 338 -14.03 8.28 6.76
N TRP A 339 -14.45 8.73 5.58
CA TRP A 339 -13.78 9.79 4.84
C TRP A 339 -13.91 11.14 5.52
N ARG A 340 -15.10 11.49 6.02
CA ARG A 340 -15.27 12.69 6.84
C ARG A 340 -14.29 12.71 8.02
N ALA A 341 -14.22 11.62 8.78
CA ALA A 341 -13.30 11.51 9.92
C ALA A 341 -11.82 11.61 9.51
N TRP A 342 -11.46 11.11 8.32
CA TRP A 342 -10.11 11.27 7.77
C TRP A 342 -9.80 12.72 7.40
N TYR A 343 -10.71 13.41 6.71
CA TYR A 343 -10.52 14.82 6.34
C TYR A 343 -10.48 15.74 7.57
N ASP A 344 -11.24 15.44 8.63
CA ASP A 344 -11.18 16.19 9.88
C ASP A 344 -9.79 16.12 10.54
N LYS A 345 -9.09 14.99 10.38
CA LYS A 345 -7.71 14.77 10.85
C LYS A 345 -6.66 15.34 9.88
N ASN A 346 -6.96 15.43 8.58
CA ASN A 346 -6.06 15.89 7.52
C ASN A 346 -6.50 17.24 6.95
N LYS A 347 -6.44 18.29 7.78
CA LYS A 347 -6.97 19.63 7.46
C LYS A 347 -6.31 20.30 6.26
N ASP A 348 -5.10 19.90 5.91
CA ASP A 348 -4.38 20.36 4.72
C ASP A 348 -5.00 19.83 3.41
N LYS A 349 -5.71 18.70 3.47
CA LYS A 349 -6.42 18.08 2.34
C LYS A 349 -7.93 18.31 2.39
N SER A 350 -8.45 18.89 3.46
CA SER A 350 -9.88 19.10 3.68
C SER A 350 -10.33 20.51 3.33
N ASN A 351 -11.57 20.65 2.88
CA ASN A 351 -12.28 21.92 2.82
C ASN A 351 -13.76 21.74 3.14
N GLU A 352 -14.44 22.85 3.43
CA GLU A 352 -15.86 22.84 3.82
C GLU A 352 -16.76 22.20 2.76
N GLN A 353 -16.44 22.39 1.47
CA GLN A 353 -17.21 21.80 0.37
C GLN A 353 -17.13 20.26 0.37
N ILE A 354 -15.97 19.70 0.64
CA ILE A 354 -15.75 18.24 0.72
C ILE A 354 -16.51 17.68 1.93
N LEU A 355 -16.39 18.28 3.10
CA LEU A 355 -17.09 17.83 4.30
C LEU A 355 -18.61 17.89 4.13
N ASN A 356 -19.12 18.98 3.54
CA ASN A 356 -20.55 19.13 3.26
C ASN A 356 -21.07 18.10 2.25
N MET A 357 -20.26 17.73 1.25
CA MET A 357 -20.59 16.66 0.30
C MET A 357 -20.80 15.32 1.01
N TYR A 358 -19.88 14.91 1.88
CA TYR A 358 -20.01 13.66 2.64
C TYR A 358 -21.18 13.69 3.62
N ASN A 359 -21.35 14.78 4.36
CA ASN A 359 -22.50 14.92 5.28
C ASN A 359 -23.84 14.84 4.54
N LYS A 360 -23.95 15.50 3.38
CA LYS A 360 -25.16 15.42 2.55
C LYS A 360 -25.44 13.99 2.09
N LYS A 361 -24.41 13.26 1.62
CA LYS A 361 -24.56 11.85 1.21
C LYS A 361 -24.92 10.94 2.38
N ILE A 362 -24.40 11.21 3.59
CA ILE A 362 -24.81 10.47 4.80
C ILE A 362 -26.32 10.62 5.00
N ASP A 363 -26.83 11.85 5.03
CA ASP A 363 -28.25 12.11 5.24
C ASP A 363 -29.12 11.47 4.14
N GLU A 364 -28.72 11.65 2.87
CA GLU A 364 -29.42 11.10 1.70
C GLU A 364 -29.51 9.56 1.74
N TYR A 365 -28.40 8.87 2.02
CA TYR A 365 -28.40 7.41 2.00
C TYR A 365 -28.94 6.77 3.27
N LEU A 366 -29.02 7.52 4.38
CA LEU A 366 -29.81 7.12 5.54
C LEU A 366 -31.31 7.11 5.22
N GLU A 367 -31.81 8.10 4.45
CA GLU A 367 -33.19 8.10 3.95
C GLU A 367 -33.43 6.94 2.97
N VAL A 368 -32.53 6.73 2.00
CA VAL A 368 -32.64 5.59 1.07
C VAL A 368 -32.68 4.27 1.83
N TYR A 369 -31.78 4.06 2.80
CA TYR A 369 -31.76 2.87 3.64
C TYR A 369 -33.08 2.63 4.40
N ALA A 370 -33.75 3.70 4.84
CA ALA A 370 -35.03 3.60 5.55
C ALA A 370 -36.19 3.23 4.61
N HIS A 371 -36.06 3.47 3.31
CA HIS A 371 -37.13 3.30 2.31
C HIS A 371 -36.95 2.12 1.34
N VAL A 372 -35.73 1.55 1.27
CA VAL A 372 -35.40 0.33 0.53
C VAL A 372 -35.36 -0.86 1.49
#